data_AF-A0A6P8HTI4-F1
#
_entry.id   AF-A0A6P8HTI4-F1
#
_cell.length_a   1.000
_cell.length_b   1.000
_cell.length_c   1.000
_cell.angle_alpha   90.00
_cell.angle_beta   90.00
_cell.angle_gamma   90.00
#
_symmetry.space_group_name_H-M   'P 1'
#
loop_
_entity.id
_entity.type
_entity.pdbx_description
1 polymer ?
#
loop_
_entity_poly.entity_id
_entity_poly.type
_entity_poly.pdbx_seq_one_letter_code
_entity_poly.pdbx_strand_id
1 'polypeptide(L)'
;MLFAIVILLSGFVHSSMCCPPELDGYCHDWVKLNTAPVCFMTKDNKPGSFTPTSHGFLTAVKLVHLSGYVTCDSRTHQNDNNWGCKDRASVKDAPLNTFVTDKNNKVMFPLTGVFYNEQYAKTSKYYGIQEYDPMSPDIVLQHGLNSPSDYVGPDSQLRVWYGEDLFNTNEGDNGGKACVDVFGYFV
;
A
#
# COMPACT_ATOMS: atom_id res chain seq x y z
N MET A 1 16.02 -66.82 3.87
CA MET A 1 16.00 -65.43 4.35
C MET A 1 15.62 -64.53 3.19
N LEU A 2 14.34 -64.16 3.09
CA LEU A 2 13.84 -63.19 2.11
C LEU A 2 13.88 -61.81 2.76
N PHE A 3 14.55 -60.84 2.15
CA PHE A 3 14.49 -59.43 2.58
C PHE A 3 13.27 -58.78 1.94
N ALA A 4 12.32 -58.32 2.78
CA ALA A 4 11.21 -57.49 2.36
C ALA A 4 11.70 -56.03 2.24
N ILE A 5 11.62 -55.45 1.05
CA ILE A 5 11.86 -54.04 0.81
C ILE A 5 10.56 -53.29 1.15
N VAL A 6 10.57 -52.54 2.25
CA VAL A 6 9.49 -51.63 2.61
C VAL A 6 9.71 -50.34 1.84
N ILE A 7 8.90 -50.12 0.80
CA ILE A 7 8.86 -48.85 0.06
C ILE A 7 7.99 -47.88 0.87
N LEU A 8 8.62 -46.97 1.59
CA LEU A 8 7.95 -45.80 2.20
C LEU A 8 7.58 -44.84 1.07
N LEU A 9 6.32 -44.87 0.64
CA LEU A 9 5.73 -43.83 -0.20
C LEU A 9 5.61 -42.56 0.65
N SER A 10 6.56 -41.63 0.51
CA SER A 10 6.40 -40.27 1.01
C SER A 10 5.31 -39.59 0.19
N GLY A 11 4.09 -39.58 0.72
CA GLY A 11 3.04 -38.71 0.22
C GLY A 11 3.45 -37.26 0.44
N PHE A 12 4.01 -36.63 -0.60
CA PHE A 12 4.05 -35.17 -0.69
C PHE A 12 2.61 -34.69 -0.82
N VAL A 13 1.97 -34.39 0.30
CA VAL A 13 0.83 -33.47 0.31
C VAL A 13 1.38 -32.12 -0.11
N HIS A 14 1.27 -31.81 -1.41
CA HIS A 14 1.34 -30.43 -1.85
C HIS A 14 0.20 -29.72 -1.16
N SER A 15 0.51 -28.95 -0.13
CA SER A 15 -0.44 -28.04 0.51
C SER A 15 -0.68 -26.89 -0.46
N SER A 16 -1.50 -27.12 -1.47
CA SER A 16 -1.99 -26.12 -2.42
C SER A 16 -3.12 -25.29 -1.79
N MET A 17 -2.94 -24.84 -0.54
CA MET A 17 -3.94 -24.05 0.19
C MET A 17 -3.75 -22.53 0.04
N CYS A 18 -2.91 -22.05 -0.88
CA CYS A 18 -2.70 -20.61 -1.10
C CYS A 18 -3.75 -19.94 -1.99
N CYS A 19 -4.65 -20.68 -2.65
CA CYS A 19 -5.62 -20.05 -3.54
C CYS A 19 -7.05 -20.48 -3.18
N PRO A 20 -7.95 -19.55 -2.79
CA PRO A 20 -9.37 -19.83 -2.72
C PRO A 20 -9.86 -20.41 -4.05
N PRO A 21 -10.73 -21.42 -4.07
CA PRO A 21 -11.23 -22.03 -5.32
C PRO A 21 -11.92 -21.05 -6.27
N GLU A 22 -12.30 -19.87 -5.77
CA GLU A 22 -12.93 -18.78 -6.53
C GLU A 22 -11.92 -17.94 -7.35
N LEU A 23 -10.61 -18.13 -7.15
CA LEU A 23 -9.52 -17.37 -7.76
C LEU A 23 -8.58 -18.23 -8.61
N ASP A 24 -9.10 -19.29 -9.23
CA ASP A 24 -8.35 -20.22 -10.07
C ASP A 24 -7.81 -19.48 -11.32
N GLY A 25 -6.60 -18.93 -11.21
CA GLY A 25 -5.93 -18.11 -12.23
C GLY A 25 -5.37 -16.74 -11.77
N TYR A 26 -5.77 -16.23 -10.59
CA TYR A 26 -5.41 -14.87 -10.14
C TYR A 26 -4.33 -14.77 -9.05
N CYS A 27 -3.95 -15.88 -8.41
CA CYS A 27 -2.94 -15.85 -7.34
C CYS A 27 -1.52 -15.44 -7.79
N HIS A 28 -1.32 -15.12 -9.08
CA HIS A 28 -0.05 -14.64 -9.64
C HIS A 28 -0.14 -13.29 -10.37
N ASP A 29 -1.28 -12.60 -10.30
CA ASP A 29 -1.50 -11.33 -11.01
C ASP A 29 -1.95 -10.19 -10.09
N TRP A 30 -1.71 -8.96 -10.54
CA TRP A 30 -2.25 -7.76 -9.90
C TRP A 30 -3.76 -7.65 -10.16
N VAL A 31 -4.56 -7.70 -9.10
CA VAL A 31 -6.03 -7.60 -9.17
C VAL A 31 -6.45 -6.19 -8.77
N LYS A 32 -7.19 -5.49 -9.63
CA LYS A 32 -7.76 -4.18 -9.28
C LYS A 32 -8.78 -4.32 -8.15
N LEU A 33 -8.63 -3.56 -7.07
CA LEU A 33 -9.44 -3.68 -5.85
C LEU A 33 -10.55 -2.62 -5.78
N ASN A 34 -10.42 -1.50 -6.49
CA ASN A 34 -11.39 -0.41 -6.47
C ASN A 34 -12.26 -0.41 -7.74
N THR A 35 -13.55 -0.06 -7.60
CA THR A 35 -14.47 0.08 -8.73
C THR A 35 -14.41 1.48 -9.37
N ALA A 36 -14.33 2.52 -8.53
CA ALA A 36 -14.19 3.92 -8.93
C ALA A 36 -12.82 4.48 -8.48
N PRO A 37 -12.30 5.54 -9.13
CA PRO A 37 -11.05 6.19 -8.71
C PRO A 37 -11.06 6.54 -7.21
N VAL A 38 -10.00 6.12 -6.52
CA VAL A 38 -9.83 6.38 -5.08
C VAL A 38 -9.11 7.70 -4.93
N CYS A 39 -9.83 8.74 -4.49
CA CYS A 39 -9.25 10.08 -4.38
C CYS A 39 -8.99 10.48 -2.93
N PHE A 40 -7.76 10.90 -2.64
CA PHE A 40 -7.32 11.34 -1.32
C PHE A 40 -6.79 12.76 -1.36
N MET A 41 -6.91 13.47 -0.23
CA MET A 41 -6.35 14.80 -0.03
C MET A 41 -5.21 14.73 0.98
N THR A 42 -4.62 15.88 1.28
CA THR A 42 -3.40 16.01 2.07
C THR A 42 -3.61 16.64 3.45
N LYS A 43 -4.88 16.91 3.82
CA LYS A 43 -5.29 17.47 5.11
C LYS A 43 -6.77 17.29 5.41
N ASP A 44 -7.15 17.60 6.65
CA ASP A 44 -8.51 17.62 7.19
C ASP A 44 -9.19 16.24 7.32
N ASN A 45 -8.42 15.18 7.52
CA ASN A 45 -8.89 13.79 7.63
C ASN A 45 -9.65 13.32 6.38
N LYS A 46 -9.05 13.49 5.19
CA LYS A 46 -9.73 13.22 3.90
C LYS A 46 -9.04 12.12 3.08
N PRO A 47 -9.09 10.86 3.56
CA PRO A 47 -8.59 9.73 2.79
C PRO A 47 -9.49 9.39 1.61
N GLY A 48 -8.89 8.73 0.62
CA GLY A 48 -9.62 7.98 -0.38
C GLY A 48 -10.02 6.61 0.18
N SER A 49 -11.29 6.45 0.54
CA SER A 49 -11.81 5.20 1.13
C SER A 49 -12.56 4.37 0.10
N PHE A 50 -12.37 3.05 0.13
CA PHE A 50 -13.10 2.12 -0.75
C PHE A 50 -13.25 0.73 -0.14
N THR A 51 -14.26 -0.01 -0.59
CA THR A 51 -14.43 -1.44 -0.28
C THR A 51 -13.76 -2.27 -1.37
N PRO A 52 -12.79 -3.14 -1.02
CA PRO A 52 -12.12 -3.99 -2.00
C PRO A 52 -13.09 -4.94 -2.72
N THR A 53 -12.91 -5.11 -4.03
CA THR A 53 -13.70 -6.04 -4.86
C THR A 53 -13.25 -7.49 -4.75
N SER A 54 -12.11 -7.75 -4.13
CA SER A 54 -11.52 -9.08 -3.97
C SER A 54 -10.99 -9.24 -2.55
N HIS A 55 -11.04 -10.46 -2.03
CA HIS A 55 -10.78 -10.80 -0.63
C HIS A 55 -9.60 -11.76 -0.51
N GLY A 56 -8.91 -11.71 0.62
CA GLY A 56 -7.75 -12.54 0.88
C GLY A 56 -6.67 -11.83 1.70
N PHE A 57 -5.52 -12.49 1.81
CA PHE A 57 -4.32 -11.88 2.37
C PHE A 57 -3.54 -11.20 1.25
N LEU A 58 -3.21 -9.92 1.47
CA LEU A 58 -2.44 -9.13 0.54
C LEU A 58 -0.97 -9.10 1.00
N THR A 59 -0.04 -9.39 0.08
CA THR A 59 1.40 -9.20 0.32
C THR A 59 1.88 -7.83 -0.13
N ALA A 60 1.21 -7.23 -1.12
CA ALA A 60 1.51 -5.91 -1.63
C ALA A 60 0.28 -5.24 -2.25
N VAL A 61 0.33 -3.91 -2.32
CA VAL A 61 -0.56 -3.12 -3.16
C VAL A 61 0.26 -2.30 -4.16
N LYS A 62 -0.30 -2.06 -5.34
CA LYS A 62 0.21 -1.12 -6.33
C LYS A 62 -0.78 0.02 -6.50
N LEU A 63 -0.32 1.24 -6.26
CA LEU A 63 -1.09 2.46 -6.47
C LEU A 63 -0.72 3.03 -7.84
N VAL A 64 -1.69 3.21 -8.72
CA VAL A 64 -1.49 3.78 -10.06
C VAL A 64 -2.13 5.15 -10.08
N HIS A 65 -1.35 6.20 -10.35
CA HIS A 65 -1.87 7.55 -10.45
C HIS A 65 -2.76 7.70 -11.69
N LEU A 66 -3.90 8.36 -11.51
CA LEU A 66 -4.82 8.65 -12.61
C LEU A 66 -4.88 10.14 -12.92
N SER A 67 -5.00 10.98 -11.89
CA SER A 67 -5.18 12.42 -12.06
C SER A 67 -4.95 13.20 -10.77
N GLY A 68 -4.81 14.52 -10.91
CA GLY A 68 -4.61 15.44 -9.80
C GLY A 68 -3.18 15.38 -9.26
N TYR A 69 -2.99 15.96 -8.08
CA TYR A 69 -1.69 16.04 -7.41
C TYR A 69 -1.89 16.21 -5.91
N VAL A 70 -0.84 15.93 -5.16
CA VAL A 70 -0.68 16.25 -3.74
C VAL A 70 0.51 17.21 -3.57
N THR A 71 0.47 18.04 -2.53
CA THR A 71 1.61 18.88 -2.14
C THR A 71 1.66 19.06 -0.62
N CYS A 72 2.87 19.10 -0.07
CA CYS A 72 3.11 19.48 1.33
C CYS A 72 3.34 20.99 1.52
N ASP A 73 3.29 21.77 0.44
CA ASP A 73 3.35 23.23 0.51
C ASP A 73 2.52 23.83 -0.64
N SER A 74 1.30 24.25 -0.33
CA SER A 74 0.36 24.85 -1.28
C SER A 74 0.66 26.30 -1.63
N ARG A 75 1.70 26.91 -1.03
CA ARG A 75 2.15 28.26 -1.40
C ARG A 75 2.93 28.26 -2.72
N THR A 76 3.30 27.08 -3.23
CA THR A 76 4.07 26.90 -4.46
C THR A 76 3.65 25.62 -5.19
N HIS A 77 3.76 25.61 -6.52
CA HIS A 77 3.55 24.41 -7.35
C HIS A 77 4.81 23.53 -7.48
N GLN A 78 5.94 24.00 -6.93
CA GLN A 78 7.21 23.26 -6.99
C GLN A 78 7.14 21.93 -6.24
N ASN A 79 6.22 21.77 -5.28
CA ASN A 79 6.09 20.53 -4.52
C ASN A 79 4.93 19.64 -5.02
N ASP A 80 4.19 20.01 -6.07
CA ASP A 80 3.07 19.22 -6.62
C ASP A 80 3.55 17.88 -7.20
N ASN A 81 3.03 16.75 -6.72
CA ASN A 81 3.46 15.41 -7.15
C ASN A 81 2.38 14.35 -6.90
N ASN A 82 2.69 13.07 -7.07
CA ASN A 82 1.70 11.99 -6.94
C ASN A 82 1.63 11.38 -5.53
N TRP A 83 2.74 11.31 -4.80
CA TRP A 83 2.89 10.36 -3.68
C TRP A 83 3.46 10.90 -2.37
N GLY A 84 3.87 12.16 -2.30
CA GLY A 84 4.59 12.70 -1.14
C GLY A 84 4.89 14.18 -1.28
N CYS A 85 6.15 14.57 -1.08
CA CYS A 85 6.60 15.95 -1.26
C CYS A 85 7.92 16.03 -2.03
N LYS A 86 7.82 16.32 -3.34
CA LYS A 86 9.00 16.50 -4.21
C LYS A 86 9.77 17.76 -3.87
N ASP A 87 11.07 17.80 -4.14
CA ASP A 87 11.94 18.99 -4.05
C ASP A 87 11.99 19.70 -2.68
N ARG A 88 11.52 19.08 -1.59
CA ARG A 88 11.66 19.58 -0.23
C ARG A 88 12.96 19.09 0.39
N ALA A 89 13.90 20.00 0.63
CA ALA A 89 15.26 19.69 1.09
C ALA A 89 15.31 18.81 2.35
N SER A 90 14.38 18.96 3.29
CA SER A 90 14.36 18.18 4.54
C SER A 90 13.93 16.72 4.37
N VAL A 91 13.31 16.37 3.24
CA VAL A 91 12.84 15.00 2.94
C VAL A 91 13.39 14.44 1.63
N LYS A 92 14.38 15.10 1.02
CA LYS A 92 14.90 14.78 -0.32
C LYS A 92 15.29 13.31 -0.52
N ASP A 93 15.81 12.66 0.53
CA ASP A 93 16.30 11.29 0.45
C ASP A 93 15.17 10.26 0.61
N ALA A 94 14.05 10.66 1.21
CA ALA A 94 12.89 9.82 1.51
C ALA A 94 11.58 10.64 1.35
N PRO A 95 11.20 11.01 0.12
CA PRO A 95 10.19 12.04 -0.13
C PRO A 95 8.74 11.52 -0.21
N LEU A 96 8.51 10.20 -0.17
CA LEU A 96 7.17 9.61 -0.26
C LEU A 96 6.42 9.75 1.06
N ASN A 97 5.10 9.91 0.98
CA ASN A 97 4.25 10.08 2.15
C ASN A 97 2.83 9.54 1.93
N THR A 98 2.65 8.52 1.11
CA THR A 98 1.35 7.89 0.87
C THR A 98 1.24 6.57 1.63
N PHE A 99 0.11 6.31 2.26
CA PHE A 99 -0.13 5.10 3.05
C PHE A 99 -1.46 4.45 2.66
N VAL A 100 -1.55 3.14 2.82
CA VAL A 100 -2.83 2.42 2.78
C VAL A 100 -3.12 1.86 4.17
N THR A 101 -4.30 2.16 4.70
CA THR A 101 -4.73 1.76 6.04
C THR A 101 -6.02 0.96 6.00
N ASP A 102 -6.32 0.28 7.11
CA ASP A 102 -7.64 -0.31 7.34
C ASP A 102 -8.69 0.75 7.74
N LYS A 103 -9.92 0.30 8.02
CA LYS A 103 -11.03 1.16 8.47
C LYS A 103 -10.80 1.87 9.80
N ASN A 104 -9.78 1.49 10.56
CA ASN A 104 -9.39 2.07 11.84
C ASN A 104 -8.13 2.94 11.73
N ASN A 105 -7.68 3.24 10.51
CA ASN A 105 -6.44 3.96 10.23
C ASN A 105 -5.16 3.22 10.68
N LYS A 106 -5.22 1.90 10.94
CA LYS A 106 -4.03 1.07 11.13
C LYS A 106 -3.34 0.94 9.77
N VAL A 107 -2.07 1.35 9.68
CA VAL A 107 -1.27 1.19 8.46
C VAL A 107 -1.16 -0.29 8.11
N MET A 108 -1.55 -0.62 6.88
CA MET A 108 -1.36 -1.94 6.26
C MET A 108 -0.26 -1.91 5.21
N PHE A 109 -0.02 -0.77 4.56
CA PHE A 109 1.04 -0.60 3.57
C PHE A 109 1.60 0.84 3.57
N PRO A 110 2.92 1.01 3.38
CA PRO A 110 3.95 -0.02 3.48
C PRO A 110 4.26 -0.37 4.94
N LEU A 111 4.56 -1.64 5.21
CA LEU A 111 5.12 -2.11 6.50
C LEU A 111 6.57 -2.59 6.36
N THR A 112 7.00 -2.92 5.14
CA THR A 112 8.37 -3.33 4.80
C THR A 112 8.79 -2.71 3.45
N GLY A 113 10.06 -2.87 3.08
CA GLY A 113 10.59 -2.39 1.80
C GLY A 113 10.80 -0.87 1.73
N VAL A 114 10.74 -0.17 2.87
CA VAL A 114 10.93 1.28 2.97
C VAL A 114 12.06 1.64 3.93
N PHE A 115 12.66 2.80 3.71
CA PHE A 115 13.52 3.46 4.68
C PHE A 115 12.93 4.82 5.04
N TYR A 116 12.81 5.11 6.33
CA TYR A 116 12.19 6.35 6.81
C TYR A 116 13.20 7.50 6.83
N ASN A 117 12.72 8.71 6.55
CA ASN A 117 13.48 9.93 6.81
C ASN A 117 13.76 10.06 8.31
N GLU A 118 15.02 10.28 8.70
CA GLU A 118 15.43 10.32 10.11
C GLU A 118 14.69 11.39 10.92
N GLN A 119 14.50 12.58 10.35
CA GLN A 119 13.86 13.71 11.04
C GLN A 119 12.35 13.49 11.25
N TYR A 120 11.69 12.82 10.30
CA TYR A 120 10.23 12.70 10.28
C TYR A 120 9.70 11.28 10.57
N ALA A 121 10.58 10.30 10.83
CA ALA A 121 10.21 8.90 11.07
C ALA A 121 9.19 8.70 12.21
N LYS A 122 9.20 9.59 13.22
CA LYS A 122 8.31 9.53 14.39
C LYS A 122 7.08 10.43 14.28
N THR A 123 6.96 11.23 13.22
CA THR A 123 5.88 12.22 13.03
C THR A 123 5.11 11.90 11.76
N SER A 124 5.35 12.64 10.68
CA SER A 124 4.66 12.49 9.39
C SER A 124 5.08 11.24 8.62
N LYS A 125 6.16 10.57 9.03
CA LYS A 125 6.65 9.31 8.47
C LYS A 125 6.98 9.37 6.98
N TYR A 126 7.63 10.44 6.53
CA TYR A 126 8.24 10.47 5.20
C TYR A 126 9.17 9.26 5.02
N TYR A 127 9.09 8.60 3.87
CA TYR A 127 9.85 7.40 3.56
C TYR A 127 10.33 7.38 2.11
N GLY A 128 11.32 6.54 1.82
CA GLY A 128 11.78 6.23 0.48
C GLY A 128 11.59 4.75 0.17
N ILE A 129 11.42 4.45 -1.11
CA ILE A 129 11.50 3.11 -1.69
C ILE A 129 12.56 3.21 -2.79
N GLN A 130 13.44 2.21 -2.88
CA GLN A 130 14.42 2.20 -3.97
C GLN A 130 13.70 2.22 -5.33
N GLU A 131 14.21 3.01 -6.27
CA GLU A 131 13.69 3.15 -7.64
C GLU A 131 12.32 3.84 -7.80
N TYR A 132 11.68 4.26 -6.69
CA TYR A 132 10.48 5.10 -6.75
C TYR A 132 10.77 6.51 -6.24
N ASP A 133 10.07 7.47 -6.83
CA ASP A 133 10.10 8.88 -6.45
C ASP A 133 8.67 9.46 -6.42
N PRO A 134 8.47 10.70 -5.95
CA PRO A 134 7.13 11.27 -5.82
C PRO A 134 6.40 11.46 -7.17
N MET A 135 7.09 11.38 -8.30
CA MET A 135 6.55 11.53 -9.65
C MET A 135 6.33 10.20 -10.37
N SER A 136 6.70 9.06 -9.77
CA SER A 136 6.48 7.75 -10.38
C SER A 136 5.00 7.59 -10.80
N PRO A 137 4.71 6.99 -11.97
CA PRO A 137 3.32 6.81 -12.42
C PRO A 137 2.54 5.83 -11.54
N ASP A 138 3.26 4.90 -10.91
CA ASP A 138 2.75 3.99 -9.91
C ASP A 138 3.80 3.74 -8.82
N ILE A 139 3.36 3.25 -7.66
CA ILE A 139 4.21 2.78 -6.56
C ILE A 139 3.71 1.45 -6.02
N VAL A 140 4.65 0.57 -5.65
CA VAL A 140 4.33 -0.71 -4.98
C VAL A 140 4.68 -0.62 -3.49
N LEU A 141 3.69 -0.87 -2.63
CA LEU A 141 3.82 -0.84 -1.18
C LEU A 141 3.67 -2.26 -0.63
N GLN A 142 4.61 -2.70 0.19
CA GLN A 142 4.66 -4.09 0.69
C GLN A 142 4.11 -4.21 2.12
N HIS A 143 3.39 -5.30 2.40
CA HIS A 143 2.89 -5.64 3.73
C HIS A 143 3.90 -6.48 4.54
N GLY A 144 4.57 -7.43 3.89
CA GLY A 144 5.34 -8.46 4.59
C GLY A 144 4.47 -9.62 5.05
N LEU A 145 4.73 -10.16 6.25
CA LEU A 145 4.01 -11.33 6.77
C LEU A 145 2.64 -10.96 7.32
N ASN A 146 1.59 -11.62 6.85
CA ASN A 146 0.23 -11.40 7.33
C ASN A 146 -0.02 -12.06 8.71
N SER A 147 -0.82 -11.38 9.51
CA SER A 147 -1.51 -11.96 10.68
C SER A 147 -2.99 -12.20 10.36
N PRO A 148 -3.73 -12.99 11.16
CA PRO A 148 -5.17 -13.19 10.95
C PRO A 148 -5.98 -11.88 10.87
N SER A 149 -5.53 -10.82 11.56
CA SER A 149 -6.18 -9.52 11.55
C SER A 149 -6.02 -8.72 10.24
N ASP A 150 -5.12 -9.14 9.36
CA ASP A 150 -4.82 -8.46 8.10
C ASP A 150 -5.65 -9.01 6.92
N TYR A 151 -6.55 -9.97 7.17
CA TYR A 151 -7.44 -10.50 6.15
C TYR A 151 -8.37 -9.40 5.60
N VAL A 152 -8.34 -9.21 4.29
CA VAL A 152 -9.27 -8.31 3.59
C VAL A 152 -10.50 -9.11 3.21
N GLY A 153 -11.62 -8.86 3.89
CA GLY A 153 -12.90 -9.54 3.65
C GLY A 153 -14.00 -8.59 3.14
N PRO A 154 -15.24 -9.08 3.03
CA PRO A 154 -16.39 -8.31 2.53
C PRO A 154 -16.67 -7.02 3.29
N ASP A 155 -16.42 -7.03 4.61
CA ASP A 155 -16.65 -5.87 5.51
C ASP A 155 -15.39 -5.02 5.74
N SER A 156 -14.31 -5.32 5.02
CA SER A 156 -13.08 -4.53 5.08
C SER A 156 -13.23 -3.25 4.25
N GLN A 157 -12.62 -2.18 4.73
CA GLN A 157 -12.43 -0.94 3.98
C GLN A 157 -10.95 -0.62 4.00
N LEU A 158 -10.42 -0.30 2.83
CA LEU A 158 -9.06 0.24 2.68
C LEU A 158 -9.14 1.74 2.44
N ARG A 159 -8.12 2.46 2.93
CA ARG A 159 -8.04 3.91 2.82
C ARG A 159 -6.66 4.33 2.33
N VAL A 160 -6.60 5.09 1.25
CA VAL A 160 -5.38 5.76 0.78
C VAL A 160 -5.27 7.10 1.47
N TRP A 161 -4.14 7.34 2.12
CA TRP A 161 -3.87 8.50 2.96
C TRP A 161 -2.61 9.22 2.52
N TYR A 162 -2.60 10.54 2.69
CA TYR A 162 -1.38 11.31 2.83
C TYR A 162 -0.90 11.24 4.29
N GLY A 163 0.40 11.10 4.53
CA GLY A 163 0.96 10.80 5.85
C GLY A 163 0.81 11.94 6.84
N GLU A 164 1.08 13.18 6.43
CA GLU A 164 0.85 14.35 7.28
C GLU A 164 -0.61 14.50 7.72
N ASP A 165 -1.57 14.11 6.87
CA ASP A 165 -3.01 14.05 7.20
C ASP A 165 -3.30 12.92 8.19
N LEU A 166 -2.88 11.69 7.85
CA LEU A 166 -3.06 10.50 8.68
C LEU A 166 -2.52 10.67 10.11
N PHE A 167 -1.35 11.30 10.25
CA PHE A 167 -0.68 11.48 11.53
C PHE A 167 -0.95 12.84 12.17
N ASN A 168 -1.77 13.70 11.55
CA ASN A 168 -2.11 15.05 12.01
C ASN A 168 -0.87 15.90 12.33
N THR A 169 0.07 15.97 11.38
CA THR A 169 1.37 16.65 11.55
C THR A 169 1.62 17.63 10.42
N ASN A 170 1.77 18.92 10.73
CA ASN A 170 2.15 19.96 9.77
C ASN A 170 1.27 20.03 8.50
N GLU A 171 -0.02 19.66 8.59
CA GLU A 171 -0.89 19.60 7.41
C GLU A 171 -1.49 20.96 6.99
N GLY A 172 -1.22 22.04 7.74
CA GLY A 172 -1.88 23.34 7.56
C GLY A 172 -1.59 23.99 6.21
N ASP A 173 -0.35 23.87 5.74
CA ASP A 173 0.09 24.37 4.43
C ASP A 173 -0.06 23.34 3.30
N ASN A 174 -0.63 22.17 3.56
CA ASN A 174 -0.85 21.15 2.53
C ASN A 174 -1.98 21.52 1.57
N GLY A 175 -1.94 20.92 0.37
CA GLY A 175 -2.98 21.07 -0.63
C GLY A 175 -3.03 19.94 -1.64
N GLY A 176 -3.99 20.05 -2.55
CA GLY A 176 -4.19 19.09 -3.63
C GLY A 176 -5.17 17.96 -3.30
N LYS A 177 -5.46 17.20 -4.35
CA LYS A 177 -6.26 15.98 -4.37
C LYS A 177 -5.72 15.12 -5.50
N ALA A 178 -5.32 13.90 -5.21
CA ALA A 178 -4.91 12.91 -6.20
C ALA A 178 -5.92 11.77 -6.24
N CYS A 179 -6.15 11.22 -7.43
CA CYS A 179 -7.02 10.06 -7.64
C CYS A 179 -6.22 8.91 -8.24
N VAL A 180 -6.43 7.70 -7.71
CA VAL A 180 -5.63 6.52 -8.03
C VAL A 180 -6.49 5.29 -8.27
N ASP A 181 -5.92 4.33 -8.98
CA ASP A 181 -6.36 2.93 -8.91
C ASP A 181 -5.47 2.15 -7.93
N VAL A 182 -6.07 1.17 -7.26
CA VAL A 182 -5.42 0.33 -6.26
C VAL A 182 -5.49 -1.11 -6.73
N PHE A 183 -4.34 -1.74 -6.91
CA PHE A 183 -4.24 -3.16 -7.22
C PHE A 183 -3.67 -3.91 -6.03
N GLY A 184 -4.16 -5.13 -5.79
CA GLY A 184 -3.67 -6.04 -4.76
C GLY A 184 -2.95 -7.22 -5.37
N TYR A 185 -1.93 -7.71 -4.67
CA TYR A 185 -1.29 -8.99 -4.94
C TYR A 185 -1.56 -9.93 -3.76
N PHE A 186 -2.24 -11.04 -4.03
CA PHE A 186 -2.71 -11.99 -3.02
C PHE A 186 -1.71 -13.14 -2.81
N VAL A 187 -1.75 -13.76 -1.62
CA VAL A 187 -0.94 -14.92 -1.23
C VAL A 187 -1.77 -16.01 -0.56
#